data_AF-A0AAD5HTM1-F1
#
_entry.id   AF-A0AAD5HTM1-F1
#
_cell.length_a   1.000
_cell.length_b   1.000
_cell.length_c   1.000
_cell.angle_alpha   90.00
_cell.angle_beta   90.00
_cell.angle_gamma   90.00
#
_symmetry.space_group_name_H-M   'P 1'
#
loop_
_entity.id
_entity.type
_entity.pdbx_description
1 polymer ?
#
loop_
_entity_poly.entity_id
_entity_poly.type
_entity_poly.pdbx_seq_one_letter_code
_entity_poly.pdbx_strand_id
1 'polypeptide(L)'
;MTGKLHQKVASAGGMLRLRVLIEGSYHSSPINKLSHCSDLVCFAGGVGITTMLPLLHENGTRSARVYWGLRNDSLQKELSQEMSGLPPIVSVTTSVGKRMDIAEILQSELTANGGRKDPIGILVSGPPGMADDVRVAASSLGRSGGLRRGFVLIDEGFSW
;
A
#
# COMPACT_ATOMS: atom_id res chain seq x y z
N MET A 1 -7.73 12.57 -21.11
CA MET A 1 -6.53 12.32 -21.94
C MET A 1 -6.32 10.83 -22.21
N THR A 2 -6.44 9.95 -21.22
CA THR A 2 -6.31 8.49 -21.34
C THR A 2 -7.18 7.87 -22.45
N GLY A 3 -8.43 8.32 -22.61
CA GLY A 3 -9.34 7.82 -23.67
C GLY A 3 -8.84 8.05 -25.11
N LYS A 4 -8.15 9.17 -25.39
CA LYS A 4 -7.58 9.43 -26.72
C LYS A 4 -6.40 8.51 -27.02
N LEU A 5 -5.56 8.23 -26.02
CA LEU A 5 -4.46 7.29 -26.16
C LEU A 5 -5.01 5.88 -26.38
N HIS A 6 -6.01 5.47 -25.60
CA HIS A 6 -6.68 4.18 -25.77
C HIS A 6 -7.28 4.02 -27.18
N GLN A 7 -7.99 5.03 -27.69
CA GLN A 7 -8.52 5.00 -29.06
C GLN A 7 -7.41 4.85 -30.10
N LYS A 8 -6.30 5.58 -29.98
CA LYS A 8 -5.17 5.45 -30.91
C LYS A 8 -4.55 4.06 -30.88
N VAL A 9 -4.44 3.44 -29.70
CA VAL A 9 -3.95 2.07 -29.55
C VAL A 9 -4.91 1.08 -30.21
N ALA A 10 -6.22 1.23 -29.98
CA ALA A 10 -7.24 0.40 -30.61
C ALA A 10 -7.22 0.51 -32.14
N SER A 11 -7.10 1.72 -32.69
CA SER A 11 -7.00 1.96 -34.14
C SER A 11 -5.71 1.42 -34.77
N ALA A 12 -4.63 1.25 -34.00
CA ALA A 12 -3.35 0.74 -34.46
C ALA A 12 -3.24 -0.81 -34.35
N GLY A 13 -4.34 -1.51 -34.10
CA GLY A 13 -4.33 -2.98 -33.93
C GLY A 13 -3.80 -3.44 -32.57
N GLY A 14 -3.89 -2.59 -31.54
CA GLY A 14 -3.58 -2.93 -30.16
C GLY A 14 -2.17 -2.57 -29.69
N MET A 15 -1.27 -2.15 -30.59
CA MET A 15 0.09 -1.72 -30.24
C MET A 15 0.44 -0.42 -30.95
N LEU A 16 1.02 0.54 -30.21
CA LEU A 16 1.34 1.85 -30.74
C LEU A 16 2.73 2.29 -30.23
N ARG A 17 3.64 2.62 -31.15
CA ARG A 17 4.98 3.14 -30.81
C ARG A 17 4.95 4.66 -30.80
N LEU A 18 5.15 5.27 -29.63
CA LEU A 18 5.18 6.72 -29.45
C LEU A 18 6.46 7.15 -28.75
N ARG A 19 6.94 8.36 -29.07
CA ARG A 19 7.94 9.03 -28.24
C ARG A 19 7.20 9.70 -27.09
N VAL A 20 7.62 9.44 -25.86
CA VAL A 20 7.05 10.02 -24.65
C VAL A 20 8.11 10.86 -23.95
N LEU A 21 7.71 12.03 -23.47
CA LEU A 21 8.53 12.82 -22.56
C LEU A 21 8.33 12.24 -21.15
N ILE A 22 9.42 11.84 -20.51
CA ILE A 22 9.40 11.29 -19.15
C ILE A 22 9.93 12.39 -18.22
N GLU A 23 9.07 12.85 -17.33
CA GLU A 23 9.46 13.72 -16.22
C GLU A 23 9.96 12.86 -15.04
N GLY A 24 10.86 13.43 -14.24
CA GLY A 24 11.42 12.76 -13.06
C GLY A 24 10.39 12.50 -11.96
N SER A 25 10.76 11.69 -10.96
CA SER A 25 9.87 11.41 -9.82
C SER A 25 9.55 12.69 -9.04
N TYR A 26 8.27 12.94 -8.81
CA TYR A 26 7.78 14.06 -8.01
C TYR A 26 7.72 13.77 -6.49
N HIS A 27 7.94 12.52 -6.06
CA HIS A 27 7.76 12.10 -4.68
C HIS A 27 9.08 11.78 -3.98
N SER A 28 9.19 12.18 -2.71
CA SER A 28 10.25 11.71 -1.80
C SER A 28 9.96 10.27 -1.41
N SER A 29 10.89 9.35 -1.69
CA SER A 29 10.67 7.92 -1.47
C SER A 29 10.33 7.59 -0.01
N PRO A 30 9.14 7.03 0.28
CA PRO A 30 8.74 6.61 1.63
C PRO A 30 9.70 5.56 2.20
N ILE A 31 10.39 4.83 1.33
CA ILE A 31 11.43 3.85 1.64
C ILE A 31 12.49 4.42 2.58
N ASN A 32 12.88 5.68 2.43
CA ASN A 32 13.92 6.27 3.27
C ASN A 32 13.48 6.34 4.75
N LYS A 33 12.22 6.71 4.99
CA LYS A 33 11.64 6.78 6.35
C LYS A 33 11.35 5.39 6.93
N LEU A 34 11.14 4.40 6.06
CA LEU A 34 10.86 3.00 6.44
C LEU A 34 12.13 2.13 6.48
N SER A 35 13.30 2.68 6.17
CA SER A 35 14.56 1.92 6.06
C SER A 35 14.97 1.23 7.36
N HIS A 36 14.62 1.83 8.51
CA HIS A 36 14.87 1.27 9.84
C HIS A 36 13.79 0.31 10.33
N CYS A 37 12.72 0.09 9.57
CA CYS A 37 11.63 -0.82 9.95
C CYS A 37 11.92 -2.24 9.46
N SER A 38 11.69 -3.25 10.31
CA SER A 38 11.91 -4.66 9.93
C SER A 38 10.74 -5.27 9.16
N ASP A 39 9.54 -4.73 9.38
CA ASP A 39 8.28 -5.24 8.83
C ASP A 39 7.37 -4.08 8.44
N LEU A 40 6.51 -4.32 7.46
CA LEU A 40 5.54 -3.35 6.96
C LEU A 40 4.11 -3.85 7.13
N VAL A 41 3.23 -2.93 7.50
CA VAL A 41 1.77 -3.10 7.48
C VAL A 41 1.21 -2.01 6.58
N CYS A 42 0.62 -2.41 5.47
CA CYS A 42 0.19 -1.50 4.41
C CYS A 42 -1.33 -1.53 4.29
N PHE A 43 -1.99 -0.37 4.26
CA PHE A 43 -3.43 -0.21 4.06
C PHE A 43 -3.71 0.50 2.75
N ALA A 44 -4.21 -0.23 1.76
CA ALA A 44 -4.57 0.32 0.46
C ALA A 44 -6.10 0.45 0.32
N GLY A 45 -6.57 1.58 -0.20
CA GLY A 45 -7.96 1.79 -0.57
C GLY A 45 -8.12 2.03 -2.07
N GLY A 46 -8.82 1.15 -2.77
CA GLY A 46 -9.05 1.28 -4.21
C GLY A 46 -7.74 1.33 -4.98
N VAL A 47 -7.55 2.39 -5.77
CA VAL A 47 -6.31 2.61 -6.54
C VAL A 47 -5.09 2.92 -5.69
N GLY A 48 -5.22 3.20 -4.38
CA GLY A 48 -4.09 3.48 -3.50
C GLY A 48 -3.04 2.36 -3.42
N ILE A 49 -3.39 1.14 -3.83
CA ILE A 49 -2.41 0.03 -3.94
C ILE A 49 -1.28 0.33 -4.92
N THR A 50 -1.53 1.15 -5.94
CA THR A 50 -0.53 1.47 -6.98
C THR A 50 0.64 2.26 -6.42
N THR A 51 0.46 2.98 -5.31
CA THR A 51 1.52 3.70 -4.60
C THR A 51 2.50 2.74 -3.92
N MET A 52 1.96 1.61 -3.47
CA MET A 52 2.67 0.65 -2.64
C MET A 52 3.41 -0.37 -3.50
N LEU A 53 2.90 -0.68 -4.71
CA LEU A 53 3.48 -1.71 -5.58
C LEU A 53 4.99 -1.53 -5.81
N PRO A 54 5.51 -0.36 -6.23
CA PRO A 54 6.96 -0.18 -6.41
C PRO A 54 7.74 -0.43 -5.11
N LEU A 55 7.22 0.08 -3.99
CA LEU A 55 7.82 -0.10 -2.67
C LEU A 55 7.84 -1.57 -2.24
N LEU A 56 6.78 -2.31 -2.54
CA LEU A 56 6.65 -3.74 -2.21
C LEU A 56 7.58 -4.61 -3.08
N HIS A 57 7.79 -4.24 -4.35
CA HIS A 57 8.78 -4.90 -5.21
C HIS A 57 10.22 -4.64 -4.73
N GLU A 58 10.50 -3.43 -4.25
CA GLU A 58 11.81 -3.04 -3.72
C GLU A 58 11.97 -3.37 -2.21
N ASN A 59 11.03 -4.13 -1.62
CA ASN A 59 10.98 -4.32 -0.17
C ASN A 59 12.12 -5.19 0.39
N GLY A 60 12.91 -5.82 -0.48
CA GLY A 60 14.07 -6.63 -0.11
C GLY A 60 13.67 -7.82 0.77
N THR A 61 14.27 -7.92 1.96
CA THR A 61 14.05 -9.00 2.93
C THR A 61 13.04 -8.67 4.03
N ARG A 62 12.39 -7.49 3.98
CA ARG A 62 11.36 -7.10 4.95
C ARG A 62 10.05 -7.81 4.64
N SER A 63 9.36 -8.29 5.67
CA SER A 63 8.00 -8.82 5.47
C SER A 63 7.02 -7.67 5.31
N ALA A 64 6.03 -7.83 4.45
CA ALA A 64 4.94 -6.87 4.30
C ALA A 64 3.59 -7.57 4.36
N ARG A 65 2.69 -7.04 5.19
CA ARG A 65 1.28 -7.42 5.25
C ARG A 65 0.45 -6.30 4.66
N VAL A 66 -0.12 -6.55 3.49
CA VAL A 66 -0.90 -5.57 2.72
C VAL A 66 -2.38 -5.89 2.88
N TYR A 67 -3.15 -4.92 3.34
CA TYR A 67 -4.59 -4.97 3.48
C TYR A 67 -5.22 -4.04 2.45
N TRP A 68 -5.90 -4.62 1.46
CA TRP A 68 -6.40 -3.87 0.30
C TRP A 68 -7.93 -3.88 0.25
N GLY A 69 -8.53 -2.73 0.53
CA GLY A 69 -9.96 -2.50 0.47
C GLY A 69 -10.43 -2.08 -0.93
N LEU A 70 -11.45 -2.76 -1.43
CA LEU A 70 -11.99 -2.61 -2.78
C LEU A 70 -13.51 -2.49 -2.75
N ARG A 71 -14.09 -1.70 -3.67
CA ARG A 71 -15.55 -1.63 -3.84
C ARG A 71 -16.10 -2.85 -4.60
N ASN A 72 -15.37 -3.31 -5.60
CA ASN A 72 -15.67 -4.47 -6.44
C ASN A 72 -14.35 -5.14 -6.86
N ASP A 73 -14.45 -6.25 -7.60
CA ASP A 73 -13.29 -7.07 -7.97
C ASP A 73 -12.59 -6.64 -9.28
N SER A 74 -13.07 -5.59 -9.97
CA SER A 74 -12.55 -5.23 -11.30
C SER A 74 -11.08 -4.83 -11.24
N LEU A 75 -10.72 -3.98 -10.26
CA LEU A 75 -9.34 -3.52 -10.10
C LEU A 75 -8.40 -4.65 -9.65
N GLN A 76 -8.91 -5.61 -8.89
CA GLN A 76 -8.14 -6.80 -8.51
C GLN A 76 -7.81 -7.67 -9.73
N LYS A 77 -8.79 -7.84 -10.63
CA LYS A 77 -8.59 -8.60 -11.88
C LYS A 77 -7.58 -7.89 -12.79
N GLU A 78 -7.70 -6.58 -12.94
CA GLU A 78 -6.78 -5.76 -13.74
C GLU A 78 -5.34 -5.82 -13.23
N LEU A 79 -5.14 -5.79 -11.91
CA LEU A 79 -3.81 -5.82 -11.28
C LEU A 79 -3.32 -7.24 -10.95
N SER A 80 -4.00 -8.30 -11.41
CA SER A 80 -3.68 -9.69 -11.03
C SER A 80 -2.24 -10.09 -11.36
N GLN A 81 -1.70 -9.64 -12.50
CA GLN A 81 -0.31 -9.90 -12.89
C GLN A 81 0.68 -9.21 -11.95
N GLU A 82 0.45 -7.93 -11.63
CA GLU A 82 1.29 -7.18 -10.68
C GLU A 82 1.27 -7.83 -9.29
N MET A 83 0.09 -8.26 -8.80
CA MET A 83 -0.02 -8.97 -7.52
C MET A 83 0.73 -10.30 -7.52
N SER A 84 0.72 -11.03 -8.65
CA SER A 84 1.45 -12.29 -8.79
C SER A 84 2.97 -12.12 -8.88
N GLY A 85 3.43 -10.93 -9.28
CA GLY A 85 4.85 -10.58 -9.35
C GLY A 85 5.46 -10.14 -8.02
N LEU A 86 4.65 -10.01 -6.96
CA LEU A 86 5.13 -9.59 -5.65
C LEU A 86 6.04 -10.67 -5.02
N PRO A 87 7.09 -10.26 -4.28
CA PRO A 87 7.95 -11.21 -3.58
C PRO A 87 7.16 -12.09 -2.60
N PRO A 88 7.53 -13.37 -2.39
CA PRO A 88 6.79 -14.28 -1.50
C PRO A 88 6.67 -13.84 -0.03
N ILE A 89 7.56 -12.92 0.40
CA ILE A 89 7.55 -12.35 1.75
C ILE A 89 6.47 -11.26 1.94
N VAL A 90 5.85 -10.83 0.85
CA VAL A 90 4.72 -9.91 0.81
C VAL A 90 3.43 -10.72 0.76
N SER A 91 2.54 -10.49 1.72
CA SER A 91 1.21 -11.10 1.75
C SER A 91 0.15 -10.03 1.51
N VAL A 92 -0.82 -10.33 0.66
CA VAL A 92 -1.91 -9.41 0.30
C VAL A 92 -3.24 -10.00 0.70
N THR A 93 -3.96 -9.31 1.58
CA THR A 93 -5.32 -9.64 2.02
C THR A 93 -6.28 -8.63 1.43
N THR A 94 -7.26 -9.09 0.66
CA THR A 94 -8.24 -8.22 0.00
C THR A 94 -9.59 -8.22 0.73
N SER A 95 -10.23 -7.05 0.77
CA SER A 95 -11.56 -6.86 1.32
C SER A 95 -12.45 -6.19 0.27
N VAL A 96 -13.30 -6.97 -0.39
CA VAL A 96 -14.17 -6.50 -1.47
C VAL A 96 -15.58 -6.23 -0.94
N GLY A 97 -16.13 -5.05 -1.24
CA GLY A 97 -17.52 -4.67 -0.92
C GLY A 97 -17.78 -4.40 0.56
N LYS A 98 -16.78 -4.52 1.44
CA LYS A 98 -16.90 -4.30 2.89
C LYS A 98 -15.75 -3.44 3.41
N ARG A 99 -16.02 -2.70 4.49
CA ARG A 99 -14.97 -1.94 5.20
C ARG A 99 -14.03 -2.92 5.93
N MET A 100 -12.75 -2.56 5.97
CA MET A 100 -11.75 -3.28 6.75
C MET A 100 -11.82 -2.84 8.21
N ASP A 101 -11.65 -3.77 9.14
CA ASP A 101 -11.49 -3.46 10.55
C ASP A 101 -10.04 -3.08 10.84
N ILE A 102 -9.72 -1.81 10.58
CA ILE A 102 -8.37 -1.28 10.71
C ILE A 102 -7.85 -1.37 12.16
N ALA A 103 -8.74 -1.19 13.14
CA ALA A 103 -8.38 -1.21 14.54
C ALA A 103 -7.97 -2.63 14.98
N GLU A 104 -8.77 -3.64 14.63
CA GLU A 104 -8.45 -5.04 14.93
C GLU A 104 -7.17 -5.48 14.21
N ILE A 105 -7.02 -5.12 12.93
CA ILE A 105 -5.82 -5.44 12.16
C ILE A 105 -4.58 -4.83 12.83
N LEU A 106 -4.56 -3.52 13.07
CA LEU A 106 -3.42 -2.86 13.71
C LEU A 106 -3.12 -3.42 15.10
N GLN A 107 -4.15 -3.74 15.88
CA GLN A 107 -3.95 -4.34 17.19
C GLN A 107 -3.23 -5.70 17.06
N SER A 108 -3.70 -6.58 16.18
CA SER A 108 -3.06 -7.88 15.92
C SER A 108 -1.62 -7.72 15.44
N GLU A 109 -1.39 -6.83 14.49
CA GLU A 109 -0.09 -6.56 13.88
C GLU A 109 0.95 -6.02 14.87
N LEU A 110 0.56 -5.04 15.68
CA LEU A 110 1.48 -4.32 16.58
C LEU A 110 1.68 -5.05 17.92
N THR A 111 0.79 -5.98 18.29
CA THR A 111 0.93 -6.79 19.51
C THR A 111 1.48 -8.19 19.24
N ALA A 112 1.54 -8.63 17.98
CA ALA A 112 2.14 -9.90 17.58
C ALA A 112 3.59 -10.02 18.06
N ASN A 113 3.92 -11.17 18.65
CA ASN A 113 5.25 -11.42 19.20
C ASN A 113 6.14 -12.08 18.14
N GLY A 114 6.87 -11.26 17.38
CA GLY A 114 7.81 -11.73 16.35
C GLY A 114 9.27 -11.85 16.81
N GLY A 115 9.56 -11.63 18.10
CA GLY A 115 10.93 -11.63 18.64
C GLY A 115 11.85 -10.48 18.17
N ARG A 116 11.37 -9.66 17.22
CA ARG A 116 12.08 -8.50 16.68
C ARG A 116 11.84 -7.26 17.54
N LYS A 117 12.85 -6.38 17.63
CA LYS A 117 12.78 -5.12 18.39
C LYS A 117 12.67 -3.88 17.50
N ASP A 118 13.02 -4.01 16.22
CA ASP A 118 12.95 -2.93 15.24
C ASP A 118 11.51 -2.46 15.03
N PRO A 119 11.30 -1.17 14.69
CA PRO A 119 9.97 -0.63 14.49
C PRO A 119 9.24 -1.29 13.31
N ILE A 120 7.91 -1.24 13.36
CA ILE A 120 7.04 -1.62 12.24
C ILE A 120 6.70 -0.37 11.42
N GLY A 121 6.83 -0.45 10.11
CA GLY A 121 6.34 0.59 9.21
C GLY A 121 4.85 0.43 8.96
N ILE A 122 4.05 1.46 9.21
CA ILE A 122 2.65 1.52 8.82
C ILE A 122 2.56 2.46 7.62
N LEU A 123 2.06 1.96 6.50
CA LEU A 123 1.85 2.74 5.28
C LEU A 123 0.36 2.75 4.95
N VAL A 124 -0.23 3.91 4.71
CA VAL A 124 -1.63 4.01 4.27
C VAL A 124 -1.72 4.81 2.98
N SER A 125 -2.50 4.33 2.03
CA SER A 125 -2.86 5.06 0.81
C SER A 125 -4.28 4.72 0.39
N GLY A 126 -5.20 5.65 0.55
CA GLY A 126 -6.61 5.40 0.33
C GLY A 126 -7.49 6.63 0.59
N PRO A 127 -8.82 6.44 0.67
CA PRO A 127 -9.76 7.52 0.96
C PRO A 127 -9.43 8.21 2.30
N PRO A 128 -9.72 9.52 2.46
CA PRO A 128 -9.38 10.26 3.68
C PRO A 128 -9.86 9.60 4.98
N GLY A 129 -11.06 9.00 4.96
CA GLY A 129 -11.59 8.27 6.11
C GLY A 129 -10.74 7.06 6.52
N MET A 130 -10.17 6.31 5.56
CA MET A 130 -9.27 5.19 5.86
C MET A 130 -7.97 5.68 6.51
N ALA A 131 -7.38 6.75 5.97
CA ALA A 131 -6.17 7.33 6.54
C ALA A 131 -6.40 7.86 7.96
N ASP A 132 -7.57 8.45 8.21
CA ASP A 132 -7.98 8.90 9.53
C ASP A 132 -8.19 7.74 10.50
N ASP A 133 -8.89 6.68 10.08
CA ASP A 133 -9.09 5.46 10.86
C ASP A 133 -7.74 4.83 11.28
N VAL A 134 -6.77 4.76 10.35
CA VAL A 134 -5.40 4.28 10.64
C VAL A 134 -4.70 5.20 11.64
N ARG A 135 -4.76 6.53 11.45
CA ARG A 135 -4.12 7.51 12.35
C ARG A 135 -4.70 7.41 13.77
N VAL A 136 -6.02 7.32 13.91
CA VAL A 136 -6.70 7.21 15.20
C VAL A 136 -6.34 5.90 15.89
N ALA A 137 -6.43 4.77 15.18
CA ALA A 137 -6.13 3.45 15.73
C ALA A 137 -4.66 3.32 16.16
N ALA A 138 -3.71 3.71 15.31
CA ALA A 138 -2.28 3.68 15.62
C ALA A 138 -1.94 4.57 16.82
N SER A 139 -2.51 5.78 16.87
CA SER A 139 -2.28 6.71 18.00
C SER A 139 -2.87 6.20 19.31
N SER A 140 -4.05 5.57 19.25
CA SER A 140 -4.70 4.97 20.42
C SER A 140 -3.86 3.82 20.99
N LEU A 141 -3.39 2.92 20.11
CA LEU A 141 -2.51 1.81 20.48
C LEU A 141 -1.15 2.29 21.00
N GLY A 142 -0.58 3.34 20.41
CA GLY A 142 0.67 3.95 20.87
C GLY A 142 0.60 4.47 22.31
N ARG A 143 -0.56 4.95 22.75
CA ARG A 143 -0.77 5.47 24.12
C ARG A 143 -1.12 4.40 25.15
N SER A 144 -1.64 3.25 24.74
CA SER A 144 -2.11 2.22 25.67
C SER A 144 -0.97 1.45 26.35
N GLY A 145 0.29 1.62 25.93
CA GLY A 145 1.46 0.98 26.51
C GLY A 145 1.57 -0.53 26.25
N GLY A 146 0.63 -1.12 25.52
CA GLY A 146 0.59 -2.55 25.20
C GLY A 146 1.37 -2.94 23.94
N LEU A 147 2.07 -2.00 23.30
CA LEU A 147 2.83 -2.27 22.08
C LEU A 147 4.13 -3.00 22.40
N ARG A 148 4.44 -4.01 21.58
CA ARG A 148 5.71 -4.74 21.69
C ARG A 148 6.85 -4.09 20.89
N ARG A 149 6.50 -3.27 19.90
CA ARG A 149 7.43 -2.58 18.99
C ARG A 149 6.95 -1.15 18.75
N GLY A 150 7.90 -0.25 18.53
CA GLY A 150 7.59 1.08 18.00
C GLY A 150 7.04 0.99 16.58
N PHE A 151 6.44 2.06 16.08
CA PHE A 151 6.01 2.13 14.68
C PHE A 151 6.32 3.48 14.06
N VAL A 152 6.46 3.48 12.73
CA VAL A 152 6.57 4.67 11.89
C VAL A 152 5.36 4.70 10.99
N LEU A 153 4.52 5.73 11.09
CA LEU A 153 3.32 5.88 10.24
C LEU A 153 3.61 6.84 9.08
N ILE A 154 3.29 6.40 7.87
CA ILE A 154 3.35 7.21 6.64
C ILE A 154 1.96 7.19 5.98
N ASP A 155 1.41 8.39 5.79
CA ASP A 155 0.18 8.63 5.04
C ASP A 155 0.56 9.07 3.62
N GLU A 156 0.53 8.12 2.68
CA GLU A 156 0.71 8.37 1.25
C GLU A 156 -0.63 8.82 0.65
N GLY A 157 -0.92 10.09 0.90
CA GLY A 157 -2.05 10.79 0.34
C GLY A 157 -1.72 11.38 -1.03
N PHE A 158 -2.54 11.05 -2.03
CA PHE A 158 -2.55 11.78 -3.28
C PHE A 158 -3.43 13.02 -3.13
N SER A 159 -2.85 14.15 -2.77
CA SER A 159 -3.50 15.46 -2.95
C SER A 159 -3.24 15.93 -4.37
N TRP A 160 -4.08 15.53 -5.32
CA TRP A 160 -4.19 16.20 -6.61
C TRP A 160 -5.59 16.75 -6.80
#